data_AF-A0A6F8PSM2-F1
#
_entry.id   AF-A0A6F8PSM2-F1
#
_cell.length_a   1.000
_cell.length_b   1.000
_cell.length_c   1.000
_cell.angle_alpha   90.00
_cell.angle_beta   90.00
_cell.angle_gamma   90.00
#
_symmetry.space_group_name_H-M   'P 1'
#
loop_
_entity.id
_entity.type
_entity.pdbx_description
1 polymer ?
#
loop_
_entity_poly.entity_id
_entity_poly.type
_entity_poly.pdbx_seq_one_letter_code
_entity_poly.pdbx_strand_id
1 'polypeptide(L)'
;MSESNLVDGKAKFQKAQSDTFYKGVNLVEGFEIGVNGLFYKDPNNENAAPVPICSDLKVSAITCDTEANNWGYVLEFKDRLGRLKKWVMPAELLGGRGDTLH
;
A
#
# COMPACT_ATOMS: atom_id res chain seq x y z
N MET A 1 7.79 11.24 -48.27
CA MET A 1 8.87 11.15 -47.26
C MET A 1 8.19 11.26 -45.91
N SER A 2 8.13 10.14 -45.20
CA SER A 2 7.44 9.97 -43.90
C SER A 2 8.40 10.31 -42.77
N GLU A 3 8.14 11.38 -42.03
CA GLU A 3 8.88 11.69 -40.82
C GLU A 3 8.28 10.93 -39.63
N SER A 4 9.12 10.06 -39.09
CA SER A 4 8.95 9.31 -37.87
C SER A 4 9.39 10.18 -36.70
N ASN A 5 8.61 10.21 -35.62
CA ASN A 5 9.05 10.71 -34.31
C ASN A 5 8.34 9.89 -33.21
N LEU A 6 8.82 8.65 -33.04
CA LEU A 6 9.00 8.01 -31.72
C LEU A 6 10.36 8.57 -31.24
N VAL A 7 10.56 9.16 -30.07
CA VAL A 7 10.36 8.66 -28.70
C VAL A 7 10.66 9.85 -27.79
N ASP A 8 9.82 10.16 -26.81
CA ASP A 8 10.26 10.74 -25.54
C ASP A 8 9.07 10.80 -24.56
N GLY A 9 8.65 9.61 -24.12
CA GLY A 9 7.69 9.45 -23.03
C GLY A 9 8.34 9.74 -21.68
N LYS A 10 8.74 10.99 -21.42
CA LYS A 10 8.95 11.45 -20.05
C LYS A 10 7.60 11.49 -19.36
N ALA A 11 7.22 10.36 -18.76
CA ALA A 11 6.09 10.29 -17.85
C ALA A 11 6.34 11.30 -16.72
N LYS A 12 5.70 12.46 -16.85
CA LYS A 12 5.65 13.46 -15.79
C LYS A 12 4.96 12.79 -14.61
N PHE A 13 5.75 12.43 -13.59
CA PHE A 13 5.24 11.93 -12.33
C PHE A 13 4.37 13.03 -11.71
N GLN A 14 3.07 12.95 -11.95
CA GLN A 14 2.12 13.79 -11.22
C GLN A 14 2.21 13.37 -9.77
N LYS A 15 2.51 14.34 -8.90
CA LYS A 15 2.55 14.22 -7.44
C LYS A 15 1.15 13.81 -6.96
N ALA A 16 0.86 12.52 -6.99
CA ALA A 16 -0.47 11.98 -6.83
C ALA A 16 -0.76 11.84 -5.34
N GLN A 17 -1.67 12.69 -4.83
CA GLN A 17 -2.74 12.45 -3.82
C GLN A 17 -2.48 11.63 -2.53
N SER A 18 -1.34 10.99 -2.35
CA SER A 18 -0.96 10.11 -1.25
C SER A 18 -0.56 10.87 0.01
N ASP A 19 0.02 12.07 -0.16
CA ASP A 19 0.47 12.94 0.94
C ASP A 19 -0.63 13.27 1.98
N THR A 20 -1.91 13.22 1.59
CA THR A 20 -3.00 13.60 2.51
C THR A 20 -3.49 12.44 3.38
N PHE A 21 -3.35 11.19 2.94
CA PHE A 21 -3.94 10.03 3.62
C PHE A 21 -3.09 9.51 4.79
N TYR A 22 -1.77 9.66 4.70
CA TYR A 22 -0.82 9.22 5.73
C TYR A 22 -0.41 10.34 6.68
N LYS A 23 -1.00 11.54 6.53
CA LYS A 23 -0.68 12.71 7.33
C LYS A 23 -1.09 12.48 8.80
N GLY A 24 -0.11 12.46 9.69
CA GLY A 24 -0.31 12.24 11.13
C GLY A 24 -0.19 10.78 11.59
N VAL A 25 0.20 9.86 10.71
CA VAL A 25 0.55 8.49 11.10
C VAL A 25 1.94 8.49 11.74
N ASN A 26 2.03 8.07 13.01
CA ASN A 26 3.31 7.74 13.62
C ASN A 26 3.71 6.33 13.15
N LEU A 27 4.68 6.27 12.25
CA LEU A 27 5.24 5.01 11.78
C LEU A 27 6.28 4.51 12.78
N VAL A 28 6.32 3.18 12.97
CA VAL A 28 7.40 2.53 13.71
C VAL A 28 8.70 2.71 12.92
N GLU A 29 9.82 2.74 13.64
CA GLU A 29 11.15 2.91 13.04
C GLU A 29 11.40 1.92 11.89
N GLY A 30 11.99 2.43 10.81
CA GLY A 30 12.28 1.69 9.59
C GLY A 30 11.12 1.60 8.60
N PHE A 31 9.88 1.92 8.98
CA PHE A 31 8.77 2.00 8.04
C PHE A 31 8.62 3.40 7.45
N GLU A 32 8.54 3.47 6.12
CA GLU A 32 8.43 4.72 5.37
C GLU A 32 7.29 4.63 4.35
N ILE A 33 6.48 5.69 4.26
CA ILE A 33 5.48 5.83 3.21
C ILE A 33 6.09 6.60 2.05
N GLY A 34 6.20 5.94 0.90
CA GLY A 34 6.59 6.55 -0.37
C GLY A 34 5.40 6.77 -1.30
N VAL A 35 5.67 7.40 -2.45
CA VAL A 35 4.65 7.73 -3.47
C VAL A 35 3.90 6.49 -3.99
N ASN A 36 4.53 5.32 -3.96
CA ASN A 36 3.99 4.07 -4.49
C ASN A 36 3.57 3.05 -3.43
N GLY A 37 3.63 3.40 -2.13
CA GLY A 37 3.21 2.49 -1.05
C GLY A 37 4.12 2.52 0.18
N LEU A 38 4.05 1.44 0.95
CA LEU A 38 4.81 1.25 2.18
C LEU A 38 6.13 0.54 1.90
N PHE A 39 7.21 1.08 2.46
CA PHE A 39 8.56 0.57 2.37
C PHE A 39 9.11 0.29 3.77
N TYR A 40 10.06 -0.63 3.84
CA TYR A 40 10.87 -0.88 5.02
C TYR A 40 12.34 -0.61 4.69
N LYS A 41 12.99 0.21 5.50
CA LYS A 41 14.44 0.46 5.48
C LYS A 41 15.00 0.06 6.84
N ASP A 42 16.02 -0.80 6.84
CA ASP A 42 16.67 -1.24 8.09
C ASP A 42 17.28 -0.04 8.83
N PRO A 43 16.81 0.29 10.04
CA PRO A 43 17.33 1.42 10.82
C PRO A 43 18.81 1.25 11.20
N ASN A 44 19.29 0.01 11.31
CA ASN A 44 20.66 -0.29 11.74
C ASN A 44 21.67 -0.29 10.59
N ASN A 45 21.21 -0.13 9.35
CA ASN A 45 22.04 -0.13 8.16
C ASN A 45 21.67 1.05 7.25
N GLU A 46 22.42 2.15 7.37
CA GLU A 46 22.18 3.37 6.60
C GLU A 46 22.21 3.17 5.08
N ASN A 47 23.01 2.20 4.62
CA ASN A 47 23.19 1.83 3.21
C ASN A 47 22.16 0.81 2.71
N ALA A 48 21.25 0.34 3.56
CA ALA A 48 20.20 -0.58 3.15
C ALA A 48 19.28 0.11 2.13
N ALA A 49 19.05 -0.57 1.00
CA ALA A 49 18.04 -0.14 0.05
C ALA A 49 16.64 -0.39 0.63
N PRO A 50 15.69 0.56 0.50
CA PRO A 50 14.32 0.35 0.93
C PRO A 50 13.67 -0.86 0.23
N VAL A 51 13.04 -1.73 1.01
CA VAL A 51 12.31 -2.90 0.54
C VAL A 51 10.83 -2.53 0.40
N PRO A 52 10.20 -2.70 -0.78
CA PRO A 52 8.77 -2.47 -0.93
C PRO A 52 7.97 -3.55 -0.18
N ILE A 53 7.11 -3.15 0.75
CA ILE A 53 6.25 -4.06 1.52
C ILE A 53 4.92 -4.26 0.80
N CYS A 54 4.21 -3.16 0.52
CA CYS A 54 2.96 -3.19 -0.20
C CYS A 54 2.71 -1.90 -0.98
N SER A 55 1.93 -2.01 -2.05
CA SER A 55 1.34 -0.84 -2.71
C SER A 55 0.34 -0.15 -1.79
N ASP A 56 -0.05 1.08 -2.13
CA ASP A 56 -1.10 1.83 -1.44
C ASP A 56 -2.34 0.95 -1.17
N LEU A 57 -2.67 0.80 0.11
CA LEU A 57 -3.76 -0.05 0.61
C LEU A 57 -4.65 0.81 1.50
N LYS A 58 -5.91 1.00 1.07
CA LYS A 58 -6.86 1.82 1.79
C LYS A 58 -7.97 0.98 2.42
N VAL A 59 -8.24 1.19 3.69
CA VAL A 59 -9.48 0.70 4.33
C VAL A 59 -10.57 1.75 4.08
N SER A 60 -11.57 1.41 3.26
CA SER A 60 -12.64 2.36 2.91
C SER A 60 -13.92 2.18 3.74
N ALA A 61 -14.11 1.00 4.34
CA ALA A 61 -15.21 0.73 5.26
C ALA A 61 -14.86 -0.41 6.20
N ILE A 62 -15.63 -0.52 7.28
CA ILE A 62 -15.63 -1.64 8.20
C ILE A 62 -16.99 -2.33 8.06
N THR A 63 -16.99 -3.65 7.95
CA THR A 63 -18.19 -4.48 7.88
C THR A 63 -18.34 -5.26 9.18
N CYS A 64 -19.56 -5.44 9.66
CA CYS A 64 -19.89 -6.41 10.71
C CYS A 64 -21.08 -7.26 10.27
N ASP A 65 -21.20 -8.47 10.82
CA ASP A 65 -22.41 -9.27 10.68
C ASP A 65 -23.54 -8.73 11.58
N THR A 66 -24.74 -9.29 11.44
CA THR A 66 -25.94 -8.82 12.16
C THR A 66 -25.85 -8.96 13.68
N GLU A 67 -24.98 -9.84 14.17
CA GLU A 67 -24.76 -10.10 15.58
C GLU A 67 -23.54 -9.36 16.15
N ALA A 68 -22.82 -8.60 15.32
CA ALA A 68 -21.54 -7.94 15.60
C ALA A 68 -20.42 -8.90 16.09
N ASN A 69 -20.55 -10.19 15.76
CA ASN A 69 -19.61 -11.25 16.11
C ASN A 69 -18.44 -11.31 15.12
N ASN A 70 -18.69 -11.00 13.85
CA ASN A 70 -17.68 -11.05 12.80
C ASN A 70 -17.44 -9.67 12.21
N TRP A 71 -16.17 -9.24 12.22
CA TRP A 71 -15.74 -7.96 11.65
C TRP A 71 -14.90 -8.18 10.38
N GLY A 72 -14.97 -7.24 9.45
CA GLY A 72 -14.19 -7.23 8.23
C GLY A 72 -13.85 -5.82 7.79
N TYR A 73 -12.85 -5.70 6.92
CA TYR A 73 -12.37 -4.45 6.38
C TYR A 73 -12.55 -4.45 4.86
N VAL A 74 -13.15 -3.40 4.33
CA VAL A 74 -13.22 -3.21 2.88
C VAL A 74 -11.92 -2.55 2.44
N LEU A 75 -11.08 -3.33 1.76
CA LEU A 75 -9.81 -2.89 1.20
C LEU A 75 -10.00 -2.39 -0.23
N GLU A 76 -9.43 -1.23 -0.51
CA GLU A 76 -9.27 -0.65 -1.84
C GLU A 76 -7.79 -0.57 -2.18
N PHE A 77 -7.38 -1.23 -3.26
CA PHE A 77 -6.00 -1.28 -3.72
C PHE A 77 -5.94 -1.44 -5.25
N LYS A 78 -4.78 -1.19 -5.84
CA LYS A 78 -4.55 -1.44 -7.28
C LYS A 78 -3.95 -2.83 -7.48
N ASP A 79 -4.51 -3.60 -8.41
CA ASP A 79 -3.90 -4.86 -8.81
C ASP A 79 -2.58 -4.64 -9.60
N ARG A 80 -1.90 -5.74 -9.98
CA ARG A 80 -0.65 -5.69 -10.75
C ARG A 80 -0.80 -5.01 -12.12
N LEU A 81 -2.03 -4.85 -12.62
CA LEU A 81 -2.36 -4.16 -13.87
C LEU A 81 -2.80 -2.71 -13.63
N GLY A 82 -2.70 -2.21 -12.40
CA GLY A 82 -3.08 -0.85 -12.01
C GLY A 82 -4.58 -0.62 -11.85
N ARG A 83 -5.41 -1.68 -11.91
CA ARG A 83 -6.86 -1.55 -11.81
C ARG A 83 -7.27 -1.50 -10.36
N LEU A 84 -8.14 -0.55 -10.01
CA LEU A 84 -8.70 -0.46 -8.66
C LEU A 84 -9.56 -1.69 -8.36
N LYS A 85 -9.27 -2.34 -7.24
CA LYS A 85 -10.00 -3.47 -6.70
C LYS A 85 -10.56 -3.12 -5.34
N LYS A 86 -11.72 -3.70 -5.06
CA LYS A 86 -12.37 -3.67 -3.75
C LYS A 86 -12.52 -5.09 -3.27
N TRP A 87 -12.03 -5.36 -2.07
CA TRP A 87 -12.11 -6.68 -1.46
C TRP A 87 -12.53 -6.54 -0.01
N VAL A 88 -13.55 -7.30 0.40
CA VAL A 88 -13.93 -7.42 1.80
C VAL A 88 -13.00 -8.46 2.43
N MET A 89 -12.04 -7.99 3.23
CA MET A 89 -11.10 -8.83 3.98
C MET A 89 -11.68 -9.13 5.37
N PRO A 90 -12.02 -10.39 5.70
CA PRO A 90 -12.41 -10.78 7.04
C PRO A 90 -11.28 -10.48 8.05
N ALA A 91 -11.60 -9.94 9.21
CA ALA A 91 -10.60 -9.59 10.24
C ALA A 91 -9.84 -10.83 10.74
N GLU A 92 -10.48 -12.01 10.74
CA GLU A 92 -9.85 -13.29 11.08
C GLU A 92 -8.65 -13.62 10.19
N LEU A 93 -8.63 -13.14 8.94
CA LEU A 93 -7.49 -13.33 8.03
C LEU A 93 -6.35 -12.32 8.27
N LEU A 94 -6.60 -11.21 8.98
CA LEU A 94 -5.58 -10.24 9.38
C LEU A 94 -4.84 -10.66 10.65
N GLY A 95 -5.44 -11.51 11.46
CA GLY A 95 -4.78 -12.21 12.56
C GLY A 95 -3.79 -13.21 11.99
N GLY A 96 -2.63 -12.75 11.52
CA GLY A 96 -1.50 -13.65 11.26
C GLY A 96 -1.27 -14.48 12.51
N ARG A 97 -1.13 -15.80 12.38
CA ARG A 97 -0.64 -16.64 13.47
C ARG A 97 0.61 -15.97 14.02
N GLY A 98 0.57 -15.50 15.26
CA GLY A 98 1.70 -14.88 15.97
C GLY A 98 2.80 -15.89 16.31
N ASP A 99 2.89 -16.98 15.55
CA ASP A 99 3.51 -18.24 15.95
C ASP A 99 4.81 -18.46 15.18
N THR A 100 5.62 -17.42 14.91
CA THR A 100 7.03 -17.63 14.53
C THR A 100 7.87 -16.35 14.69
N LEU A 101 8.12 -15.98 15.94
CA LEU A 101 9.39 -15.38 16.35
C LEU A 101 9.95 -16.28 17.45
N HIS A 102 10.65 -17.34 17.02
CA HIS A 102 11.50 -18.19 17.86
C HIS A 102 12.95 -17.96 17.47
#